data_AF-A0A3B0P2Z5-F1
#
_entry.id   AF-A0A3B0P2Z5-F1
#
_cell.length_a   1.000
_cell.length_b   1.000
_cell.length_c   1.000
_cell.angle_alpha   90.00
_cell.angle_beta   90.00
_cell.angle_gamma   90.00
#
_symmetry.space_group_name_H-M   'P 1'
#
loop_
_entity.id
_entity.type
_entity.pdbx_description
1 polymer ?
#
loop_
_entity_poly.entity_id
_entity_poly.type
_entity_poly.pdbx_seq_one_letter_code
_entity_poly.pdbx_strand_id
1 'polypeptide(L)'
;MNVYSVMVPHFYYFFYVYKYALGYIVANVFFQKYKKEGKEALKNYVDNFLSSGDKDWPVTILKEAGVDVYSEDIYKQAFSVLEEKVNEYIKLGNKIFKD
;
A
#
# COMPACT_ATOMS: atom_id res chain seq x y z
N MET A 1 -26.52 11.84 19.71
CA MET A 1 -25.64 11.82 18.53
C MET A 1 -24.24 11.50 19.01
N ASN A 2 -23.72 10.31 18.71
CA ASN A 2 -22.34 9.96 19.07
C ASN A 2 -21.41 10.58 18.03
N VAL A 3 -20.58 11.53 18.47
CA VAL A 3 -19.59 12.18 17.60
C VAL A 3 -18.30 11.38 17.66
N TYR A 4 -18.27 10.20 17.03
CA TYR A 4 -17.13 9.26 17.10
C TYR A 4 -15.79 9.87 16.68
N SER A 5 -15.79 10.91 15.84
CA SER A 5 -14.58 11.59 15.40
C SER A 5 -13.77 12.22 16.54
N VAL A 6 -14.39 12.66 17.64
CA VAL A 6 -13.65 13.27 18.77
C VAL A 6 -12.79 12.27 19.54
N MET A 7 -13.09 10.98 19.41
CA MET A 7 -12.38 9.89 20.08
C MET A 7 -11.15 9.41 19.31
N VAL A 8 -10.94 9.87 18.07
CA VAL A 8 -9.82 9.42 17.24
C VAL A 8 -8.62 10.36 17.46
N PRO A 9 -7.57 9.96 18.19
CA PRO A 9 -6.48 10.87 18.54
C PRO A 9 -5.80 11.44 17.29
N HIS A 10 -5.63 10.63 16.25
CA HIS A 10 -4.99 11.01 15.00
C HIS A 10 -5.68 12.18 14.25
N PHE A 11 -6.93 12.52 14.56
CA PHE A 11 -7.60 13.70 13.98
C PHE A 11 -7.08 15.03 14.54
N TYR A 12 -6.40 14.99 15.69
CA TYR A 12 -5.71 16.16 16.25
C TYR A 12 -4.27 16.30 15.71
N TYR A 13 -3.84 15.41 14.81
CA TYR A 13 -2.55 15.46 14.13
C TYR A 13 -2.78 15.85 12.67
N PHE A 14 -2.47 17.09 12.33
CA PHE A 14 -2.73 17.73 11.02
C PHE A 14 -2.51 16.77 9.83
N PHE A 15 -3.60 16.38 9.17
CA PHE A 15 -3.60 15.51 7.99
C PHE A 15 -2.73 14.25 8.14
N TYR A 16 -2.70 13.61 9.30
CA TYR A 16 -1.84 12.45 9.51
C TYR A 16 -2.39 11.16 8.88
N VAL A 17 -3.70 10.93 9.01
CA VAL A 17 -4.31 9.61 8.78
C VAL A 17 -4.22 9.09 7.34
N TYR A 18 -4.16 9.96 6.34
CA TYR A 18 -4.08 9.52 4.94
C TYR A 18 -2.79 8.73 4.65
N LYS A 19 -1.73 8.97 5.43
CA LYS A 19 -0.43 8.32 5.29
C LYS A 19 -0.51 6.81 5.52
N TYR A 20 -1.47 6.34 6.33
CA TYR A 20 -1.71 4.91 6.49
C TYR A 20 -2.21 4.27 5.20
N ALA A 21 -3.21 4.89 4.56
CA ALA A 21 -3.76 4.40 3.30
C ALA A 21 -2.69 4.43 2.19
N LEU A 22 -1.97 5.55 2.08
CA LEU A 22 -0.88 5.69 1.10
C LEU A 22 0.25 4.68 1.35
N GLY A 23 0.67 4.49 2.61
CA GLY A 23 1.69 3.52 2.97
C GLY A 23 1.30 2.09 2.61
N TYR A 24 0.03 1.72 2.80
CA TYR A 24 -0.48 0.41 2.39
C TYR A 24 -0.48 0.23 0.87
N ILE A 25 -0.86 1.26 0.12
CA ILE A 25 -0.81 1.26 -1.36
C ILE A 25 0.64 1.06 -1.83
N VAL A 26 1.58 1.83 -1.28
CA VAL A 26 3.01 1.74 -1.61
C VAL A 26 3.56 0.34 -1.28
N ALA A 27 3.22 -0.22 -0.13
CA ALA A 27 3.63 -1.56 0.26
C ALA A 27 3.13 -2.62 -0.74
N ASN A 28 1.88 -2.50 -1.21
CA ASN A 28 1.35 -3.39 -2.24
C ASN A 28 2.12 -3.24 -3.56
N VAL A 29 2.44 -2.03 -4.00
CA VAL A 29 3.23 -1.82 -5.23
C VAL A 29 4.60 -2.51 -5.14
N PHE A 30 5.32 -2.35 -4.02
CA PHE A 30 6.59 -3.06 -3.82
C PHE A 30 6.42 -4.58 -3.84
N PHE A 31 5.38 -5.09 -3.18
CA PHE A 31 5.11 -6.52 -3.14
C PHE A 31 4.75 -7.09 -4.52
N GLN A 32 3.94 -6.38 -5.31
CA GLN A 32 3.59 -6.79 -6.67
C GLN A 32 4.82 -6.81 -7.60
N LYS A 33 5.68 -5.79 -7.49
CA LYS A 33 6.98 -5.80 -8.20
C LYS A 33 7.83 -7.00 -7.81
N TYR A 34 7.96 -7.29 -6.51
CA TYR A 34 8.66 -8.49 -6.05
C TYR A 34 8.05 -9.78 -6.60
N LYS A 35 6.73 -9.91 -6.64
CA LYS A 35 6.03 -11.08 -7.20
C LYS A 35 6.33 -11.28 -8.69
N LYS A 36 6.57 -10.20 -9.45
CA LYS A 36 6.82 -10.22 -10.89
C LYS A 36 8.31 -10.37 -11.23
N GLU A 37 9.17 -9.62 -10.56
CA GLU A 37 10.59 -9.45 -10.91
C GLU A 37 11.53 -10.17 -9.92
N GLY A 38 11.01 -10.68 -8.81
CA GLY A 38 11.74 -11.51 -7.85
C GLY A 38 12.89 -10.76 -7.16
N LYS A 39 14.07 -11.36 -7.18
CA LYS A 39 15.24 -10.89 -6.41
C LYS A 39 15.70 -9.48 -6.79
N GLU A 40 15.51 -9.09 -8.05
CA GLU A 40 15.93 -7.76 -8.52
C GLU A 40 15.08 -6.65 -7.87
N ALA A 41 13.75 -6.80 -7.87
CA ALA A 41 12.85 -5.88 -7.18
C ALA A 41 13.10 -5.85 -5.66
N LEU A 42 13.41 -6.99 -5.05
CA LEU A 42 13.78 -7.04 -3.63
C LEU A 42 15.07 -6.26 -3.35
N LYS A 43 16.09 -6.43 -4.20
CA LYS A 43 17.35 -5.68 -4.08
C LYS A 43 17.11 -4.18 -4.19
N ASN A 44 16.32 -3.74 -5.17
CA ASN A 44 15.94 -2.33 -5.31
C ASN A 44 15.20 -1.79 -4.07
N TYR A 45 14.25 -2.57 -3.52
CA TYR A 45 13.54 -2.20 -2.29
C TYR A 45 14.50 -2.04 -1.09
N VAL A 46 15.46 -2.96 -0.91
CA VAL A 46 16.43 -2.88 0.19
C VAL A 46 17.40 -1.72 0.00
N ASP A 47 18.01 -1.61 -1.18
CA ASP A 47 19.10 -0.67 -1.42
C ASP A 47 18.61 0.78 -1.55
N ASN A 48 17.47 1.00 -2.22
CA ASN A 48 17.00 2.35 -2.54
C ASN A 48 15.89 2.86 -1.61
N PHE A 49 15.10 1.98 -0.98
CA PHE A 49 14.05 2.40 -0.03
C PHE A 49 14.46 2.19 1.43
N LEU A 50 14.71 0.94 1.85
CA LEU A 50 14.98 0.66 3.28
C LEU A 50 16.29 1.26 3.77
N SER A 51 17.36 1.16 2.97
CA SER A 51 18.68 1.69 3.34
C SER A 51 18.72 3.23 3.33
N SER A 52 17.73 3.89 2.72
CA SER A 52 17.65 5.35 2.65
C SER A 52 17.28 5.99 3.98
N GLY A 53 16.61 5.26 4.89
CA GLY A 53 16.15 5.81 6.17
C GLY A 53 15.37 7.11 5.98
N ASP A 54 15.74 8.13 6.75
CA ASP A 54 15.16 9.48 6.70
C ASP A 54 16.11 10.50 6.05
N LYS A 55 16.91 10.06 5.05
CA LYS A 55 17.95 10.91 4.43
C LYS A 55 17.39 12.06 3.58
N ASP A 56 16.13 11.94 3.14
CA ASP A 56 15.48 12.88 2.22
C ASP A 56 13.95 12.77 2.33
N TRP A 57 13.22 13.61 1.60
CA TRP A 57 11.78 13.59 1.53
C TRP A 57 11.24 12.22 1.11
N PRO A 58 10.20 11.69 1.80
CA PRO A 58 9.65 10.37 1.51
C PRO A 58 9.23 10.18 0.05
N VAL A 59 8.70 11.23 -0.58
CA VAL A 59 8.30 11.21 -2.01
C VAL A 59 9.52 10.99 -2.92
N THR A 60 10.65 11.63 -2.62
CA THR A 60 11.90 11.47 -3.38
C THR A 60 12.44 10.06 -3.20
N ILE A 61 12.53 9.56 -1.96
CA ILE A 61 13.01 8.21 -1.65
C ILE A 61 12.15 7.14 -2.35
N LEU A 62 10.82 7.30 -2.31
CA LEU A 62 9.91 6.38 -3.00
C LEU A 62 10.12 6.40 -4.50
N LYS A 63 10.31 7.58 -5.09
CA LYS A 63 10.58 7.73 -6.52
C LYS A 63 11.92 7.11 -6.93
N GLU A 64 12.97 7.27 -6.13
CA GLU A 64 14.27 6.60 -6.30
C GLU A 64 14.13 5.06 -6.28
N ALA A 65 13.25 4.54 -5.41
CA ALA A 65 12.90 3.12 -5.37
C ALA A 65 11.88 2.70 -6.45
N GLY A 66 11.55 3.59 -7.39
CA GLY A 66 10.69 3.33 -8.55
C GLY A 66 9.18 3.39 -8.26
N VAL A 67 8.76 4.01 -7.15
CA VAL A 67 7.35 4.22 -6.80
C VAL A 67 7.01 5.71 -6.88
N ASP A 68 6.34 6.13 -7.94
CA ASP A 68 5.85 7.51 -8.07
C ASP A 68 4.46 7.64 -7.43
N VAL A 69 4.39 8.28 -6.27
CA VAL A 69 3.14 8.46 -5.52
C VAL A 69 2.17 9.45 -6.15
N TYR A 70 2.59 10.21 -7.18
CA TYR A 70 1.73 11.08 -7.95
C TYR A 70 1.12 10.40 -9.18
N SER A 71 1.58 9.20 -9.53
CA SER A 71 0.98 8.42 -10.61
C SER A 71 -0.33 7.77 -10.15
N GLU A 72 -1.36 7.82 -10.98
CA GLU A 72 -2.61 7.09 -10.76
C GLU A 72 -2.41 5.56 -10.72
N ASP A 73 -1.32 5.07 -11.31
CA ASP A 73 -1.07 3.64 -11.45
C ASP A 73 -0.90 2.93 -10.10
N ILE A 74 -0.47 3.63 -9.05
CA ILE A 74 -0.36 3.07 -7.70
C ILE A 74 -1.75 2.65 -7.17
N TYR A 75 -2.78 3.44 -7.47
CA TYR A 75 -4.15 3.18 -7.05
C TYR A 75 -4.74 2.05 -7.89
N LYS A 76 -4.52 2.07 -9.20
CA LYS A 76 -4.97 1.00 -10.11
C LYS A 76 -4.41 -0.36 -9.69
N GLN A 77 -3.11 -0.42 -9.37
CA GLN A 77 -2.48 -1.65 -8.88
C GLN A 77 -3.05 -2.10 -7.53
N ALA A 78 -3.21 -1.19 -6.57
CA ALA A 78 -3.75 -1.52 -5.26
C ALA A 78 -5.21 -2.04 -5.34
N PHE A 79 -6.06 -1.40 -6.14
CA PHE A 79 -7.44 -1.83 -6.32
C PHE A 79 -7.55 -3.14 -7.09
N SER A 80 -6.68 -3.40 -8.06
CA SER A 80 -6.63 -4.69 -8.76
C SER A 80 -6.32 -5.84 -7.80
N VAL A 81 -5.38 -5.65 -6.86
CA VAL A 81 -5.08 -6.65 -5.83
C VAL A 81 -6.27 -6.87 -4.90
N LEU A 82 -6.94 -5.79 -4.48
CA LEU A 82 -8.14 -5.88 -3.65
C LEU A 82 -9.25 -6.66 -4.35
N GLU A 83 -9.50 -6.36 -5.63
CA GLU A 83 -10.49 -7.04 -6.45
C GLU A 83 -10.18 -8.54 -6.58
N GLU A 84 -8.92 -8.90 -6.84
CA GLU A 84 -8.48 -10.30 -6.88
C GLU A 84 -8.81 -11.01 -5.56
N LYS A 85 -8.46 -10.40 -4.41
CA LYS A 85 -8.69 -11.00 -3.09
C LYS A 85 -10.17 -11.12 -2.75
N VAL A 86 -10.99 -10.14 -3.11
CA VAL A 86 -12.45 -10.20 -2.92
C VAL A 86 -13.05 -11.31 -3.79
N ASN A 87 -12.64 -11.43 -5.05
CA ASN A 87 -13.10 -12.48 -5.95
C ASN A 87 -12.69 -13.88 -5.44
N GLU A 88 -11.46 -14.02 -4.94
CA GLU A 88 -10.98 -15.24 -4.29
C GLU A 88 -11.81 -15.59 -3.06
N TYR A 89 -12.08 -14.61 -2.19
CA TYR A 89 -12.91 -14.78 -1.00
C TYR A 89 -14.34 -15.24 -1.36
N ILE A 90 -14.99 -14.61 -2.33
CA ILE A 90 -16.33 -14.99 -2.81
C ILE A 90 -16.32 -16.42 -3.35
N LYS A 91 -15.33 -16.78 -4.17
CA LYS A 91 -15.17 -18.13 -4.73
C LYS A 91 -15.05 -19.18 -3.63
N LEU A 92 -14.25 -18.91 -2.60
CA LEU A 92 -14.07 -19.82 -1.46
C LEU A 92 -15.35 -19.91 -0.62
N GLY A 93 -16.01 -18.79 -0.35
CA GLY A 93 -17.30 -18.77 0.36
C GLY A 93 -18.35 -19.63 -0.35
N ASN A 94 -18.51 -19.45 -1.66
CA ASN A 94 -19.40 -20.27 -2.49
C ASN A 94 -18.99 -21.76 -2.57
N LYS A 95 -17.75 -22.11 -2.21
CA LYS A 95 -17.34 -23.52 -2.15
C LYS A 95 -17.66 -24.14 -0.79
N ILE A 96 -17.51 -23.37 0.28
CA ILE A 96 -17.63 -23.85 1.67
C ILE A 96 -19.09 -23.85 2.12
N PHE A 97 -19.84 -22.80 1.80
CA PHE A 97 -21.22 -22.59 2.27
C PHE A 97 -22.28 -22.94 1.23
N LYS A 98 -21.96 -23.87 0.32
CA LYS A 98 -22.96 -24.50 -0.54
C LYS A 98 -23.72 -25.52 0.30
N ASP A 99 -24.95 -25.16 0.68
CA ASP A 99 -26.02 -26.15 0.83
C ASP A 99 -26.37 -26.72 -0.56
#